data_AF-A0A497BJ81-F1
#
_entry.id   AF-A0A497BJ81-F1
#
_cell.length_a   1.000
_cell.length_b   1.000
_cell.length_c   1.000
_cell.angle_alpha   90.00
_cell.angle_beta   90.00
_cell.angle_gamma   90.00
#
_symmetry.space_group_name_H-M   'P 1'
#
loop_
_entity.id
_entity.type
_entity.pdbx_description
1 polymer ?
#
loop_
_entity_poly.entity_id
_entity_poly.type
_entity_poly.pdbx_seq_one_letter_code
_entity_poly.pdbx_strand_id
1 'polypeptide(L)'
;MDSAAIERLIARISWGYTPAAVSTQDDQLVSFLLRPPTPKEQAKAAMVYEAERQRAALVGLPPENEILESLISLGQWNVETDEEMAGLEKDIHTIRRGLLDFLFNRTKLEAARSLLRRAEKAFVSRLNQKHNLLQNSAEATAEVCQQRYLVGRITETEDGEPVWPTEKSFEDCNDNAMITQLCELFFHRSRISVSVIREVARSVQWRAYWEVAKATNELFDGPVASWSLNQRELAYWSTIYDSVHGAFERPAKDIIADDDLLDSWFIRQGEKIEGKTQAGMAPKSLKPGRNEEFIMADREGAQRVYNMNNPATRAQLKAKQKIIANKGVVREQDMPDSQGEMRQQLMERQRKHVKDISRK
;
A
#
# COMPACT_ATOMS: atom_id res chain seq x y z
N MET A 1 16.77 -2.54 1.30
CA MET A 1 17.79 -1.49 1.52
C MET A 1 18.74 -1.92 2.63
N ASP A 2 19.98 -1.41 2.67
CA ASP A 2 20.88 -1.65 3.82
C ASP A 2 20.49 -0.76 5.02
N SER A 3 21.05 -1.05 6.20
CA SER A 3 20.73 -0.30 7.43
C SER A 3 21.02 1.20 7.29
N ALA A 4 22.15 1.55 6.67
CA ALA A 4 22.58 2.93 6.53
C ALA A 4 21.68 3.74 5.57
N ALA A 5 21.19 3.11 4.49
CA ALA A 5 20.24 3.72 3.58
C ALA A 5 18.89 3.97 4.25
N ILE A 6 18.42 3.03 5.08
CA ILE A 6 17.19 3.20 5.87
C ILE A 6 17.36 4.39 6.83
N GLU A 7 18.46 4.48 7.56
CA GLU A 7 18.73 5.60 8.48
C GLU A 7 18.79 6.96 7.77
N ARG A 8 19.48 7.04 6.63
CA ARG A 8 19.49 8.28 5.81
C ARG A 8 18.09 8.66 5.35
N LEU A 9 17.27 7.67 5.00
CA LEU A 9 15.91 7.93 4.55
C LEU A 9 15.00 8.36 5.70
N ILE A 10 15.15 7.74 6.88
CA ILE A 10 14.46 8.18 8.10
C ILE A 10 14.83 9.63 8.40
N ALA A 11 16.13 9.98 8.41
CA ALA A 11 16.57 11.35 8.66
C ALA A 11 15.97 12.35 7.65
N ARG A 12 15.95 11.99 6.36
CA ARG A 12 15.33 12.80 5.30
C ARG A 12 13.82 13.00 5.52
N ILE A 13 13.10 11.93 5.86
CA ILE A 13 11.65 12.03 6.11
C ILE A 13 11.40 12.84 7.37
N SER A 14 12.16 12.59 8.45
CA SER A 14 12.02 13.31 9.72
C SER A 14 12.26 14.80 9.56
N TRP A 15 13.23 15.21 8.74
CA TRP A 15 13.48 16.63 8.46
C TRP A 15 12.30 17.28 7.72
N GLY A 16 11.65 16.56 6.81
CA GLY A 16 10.45 17.04 6.10
C GLY A 16 10.72 18.02 4.96
N TYR A 17 11.91 18.62 4.90
CA TYR A 17 12.34 19.48 3.79
C TYR A 17 12.73 18.65 2.56
N THR A 18 12.50 19.25 1.40
CA THR A 18 12.93 18.69 0.11
C THR A 18 14.09 19.52 -0.42
N PRO A 19 15.32 18.97 -0.46
CA PRO A 19 16.44 19.66 -1.10
C PRO A 19 16.22 19.70 -2.61
N ALA A 20 16.46 20.86 -3.22
CA ALA A 20 16.36 21.08 -4.66
C ALA A 20 17.65 21.68 -5.19
N ALA A 21 18.17 21.10 -6.26
CA ALA A 21 19.25 21.69 -7.06
C ALA A 21 18.69 21.96 -8.45
N VAL A 22 18.68 23.21 -8.87
CA VAL A 22 18.06 23.67 -10.13
C VAL A 22 19.04 24.54 -10.91
N SER A 23 18.92 24.50 -12.24
CA SER A 23 19.70 25.37 -13.12
C SER A 23 18.94 26.69 -13.33
N THR A 24 19.62 27.82 -13.17
CA THR A 24 19.09 29.13 -13.54
C THR A 24 19.19 29.36 -15.04
N GLN A 25 18.61 30.46 -15.53
CA GLN A 25 18.76 30.93 -16.93
C GLN A 25 20.21 31.11 -17.37
N ASP A 26 21.13 31.37 -16.44
CA ASP A 26 22.57 31.57 -16.70
C ASP A 26 23.38 30.26 -16.60
N ASP A 27 22.72 29.09 -16.64
CA ASP A 27 23.30 27.77 -16.43
C ASP A 27 24.06 27.60 -15.10
N GLN A 28 23.71 28.41 -14.09
CA GLN A 28 24.26 28.27 -12.75
C GLN A 28 23.42 27.30 -11.94
N LEU A 29 24.09 26.33 -11.30
CA LEU A 29 23.45 25.41 -10.38
C LEU A 29 23.27 26.10 -9.03
N VAL A 30 22.02 26.25 -8.59
CA VAL A 30 21.65 26.84 -7.30
C VAL A 30 20.90 25.81 -6.47
N SER A 31 21.22 25.76 -5.18
CA SER A 31 20.59 24.88 -4.19
C SER A 31 19.55 25.65 -3.38
N PHE A 32 18.40 25.02 -3.17
CA PHE A 32 17.29 25.53 -2.37
C PHE A 32 16.75 24.44 -1.45
N LEU A 33 16.02 24.88 -0.42
CA LEU A 33 15.27 24.02 0.48
C LEU A 33 13.79 24.32 0.35
N LEU A 34 12.97 23.30 0.09
CA LEU A 34 11.53 23.44 0.03
C LEU A 34 10.91 22.84 1.28
N ARG A 35 10.34 23.69 2.13
CA ARG A 35 9.67 23.22 3.35
C ARG A 35 8.25 22.72 3.08
N PRO A 36 7.66 21.93 3.98
CA PRO A 36 6.24 21.62 3.91
C PRO A 36 5.38 22.91 3.99
N PRO A 37 4.36 23.03 3.13
CA PRO A 37 3.46 24.18 3.16
C PRO A 37 2.59 24.13 4.42
N THR A 38 2.45 25.27 5.09
CA THR A 38 1.56 25.40 6.24
C THR A 38 0.08 25.34 5.83
N PRO A 39 -0.85 25.00 6.74
CA PRO A 39 -2.28 25.00 6.44
C PRO A 39 -2.80 26.34 5.88
N LYS A 40 -2.24 27.45 6.37
CA LYS A 40 -2.57 28.80 5.89
C LYS A 40 -2.13 29.01 4.44
N GLU A 41 -0.95 28.52 4.06
CA GLU A 41 -0.44 28.62 2.70
C GLU A 41 -1.21 27.72 1.75
N GLN A 42 -1.57 26.51 2.18
CA GLN A 42 -2.43 25.61 1.42
C GLN A 42 -3.81 26.24 1.17
N ALA A 43 -4.42 26.84 2.20
CA ALA A 43 -5.71 27.53 2.07
C ALA A 43 -5.62 28.71 1.09
N LYS A 44 -4.56 29.52 1.18
CA LYS A 44 -4.32 30.61 0.23
C LYS A 44 -4.09 30.11 -1.19
N ALA A 45 -3.32 29.03 -1.36
CA ALA A 45 -3.11 28.43 -2.67
C ALA A 45 -4.43 27.94 -3.28
N ALA A 46 -5.33 27.36 -2.49
CA ALA A 46 -6.68 27.01 -2.94
C ALA A 46 -7.52 28.23 -3.35
N MET A 47 -7.35 29.38 -2.67
CA MET A 47 -7.98 30.63 -3.10
C MET A 47 -7.41 31.14 -4.43
N VAL A 48 -6.09 31.04 -4.63
CA VAL A 48 -5.43 31.36 -5.91
C VAL A 48 -6.00 30.47 -7.03
N TYR A 49 -6.12 29.16 -6.79
CA TYR A 49 -6.74 28.25 -7.75
C TYR A 49 -8.14 28.72 -8.18
N GLU A 50 -9.03 29.01 -7.23
CA GLU A 50 -10.40 29.41 -7.56
C GLU A 50 -10.45 30.76 -8.30
N ALA A 51 -9.62 31.73 -7.90
CA ALA A 51 -9.52 33.02 -8.58
C ALA A 51 -8.98 32.90 -10.02
N GLU A 52 -7.94 32.09 -10.22
CA GLU A 52 -7.36 31.86 -11.55
C GLU A 52 -8.28 31.04 -12.45
N ARG A 53 -9.03 30.06 -11.91
CA ARG A 53 -10.04 29.33 -12.69
C ARG A 53 -11.12 30.28 -13.22
N GLN A 54 -11.61 31.18 -12.37
CA GLN A 54 -12.58 32.20 -12.78
C GLN A 54 -11.99 33.16 -13.82
N ARG A 55 -10.74 33.60 -13.63
CA ARG A 55 -10.06 34.46 -14.61
C ARG A 55 -9.86 33.76 -15.95
N ALA A 56 -9.42 32.51 -15.95
CA ALA A 56 -9.24 31.70 -17.14
C ALA A 56 -10.55 31.58 -17.93
N ALA A 57 -11.67 31.32 -17.24
CA ALA A 57 -12.99 31.30 -17.85
C ALA A 57 -13.38 32.65 -18.47
N LEU A 58 -13.07 33.77 -17.82
CA LEU A 58 -13.32 35.12 -18.38
C LEU A 58 -12.47 35.43 -19.62
N VAL A 59 -11.26 34.88 -19.70
CA VAL A 59 -10.37 34.99 -20.87
C VAL A 59 -10.83 34.04 -22.00
N GLY A 60 -11.80 33.17 -21.75
CA GLY A 60 -12.38 32.26 -22.73
C GLY A 60 -11.69 30.90 -22.78
N LEU A 61 -10.92 30.51 -21.76
CA LEU A 61 -10.44 29.14 -21.63
C LEU A 61 -11.62 28.24 -21.26
N PRO A 62 -11.87 27.16 -22.02
CA PRO A 62 -12.96 26.24 -21.73
C PRO A 62 -12.66 25.43 -20.45
N PRO A 63 -13.70 25.10 -19.67
CA PRO A 63 -13.57 24.16 -18.55
C PRO A 63 -13.30 22.74 -19.07
N GLU A 64 -12.76 21.88 -18.20
CA GLU A 64 -12.39 20.50 -18.56
C GLU A 64 -13.52 19.69 -19.19
N ASN A 65 -14.76 19.86 -18.72
CA ASN A 65 -15.92 19.16 -19.27
C ASN A 65 -16.20 19.55 -20.73
N GLU A 66 -16.07 20.83 -21.08
CA GLU A 66 -16.27 21.30 -22.46
C GLU A 66 -15.13 20.84 -23.38
N ILE A 67 -13.89 20.79 -22.88
CA ILE A 67 -12.77 20.19 -23.62
C ILE A 67 -13.04 18.71 -23.83
N LEU A 68 -13.50 17.99 -22.80
CA LEU A 68 -13.79 16.56 -22.91
C LEU A 68 -14.92 16.28 -23.92
N GLU A 69 -16.00 17.06 -23.91
CA GLU A 69 -17.07 16.98 -24.90
C GLU A 69 -16.55 17.23 -26.32
N SER A 70 -15.68 18.23 -26.48
CA SER A 70 -15.03 18.54 -27.76
C SER A 70 -14.15 17.38 -28.24
N LEU A 71 -13.33 16.81 -27.35
CA LEU A 71 -12.48 15.65 -27.65
C LEU A 71 -13.30 14.42 -28.03
N ILE A 72 -14.46 14.22 -27.40
CA ILE A 72 -15.41 13.15 -27.75
C ILE A 72 -16.00 13.38 -29.14
N SER A 73 -16.42 14.62 -29.44
CA SER A 73 -16.97 14.95 -30.76
C SER A 73 -15.94 14.77 -31.89
N LEU A 74 -14.65 14.99 -31.59
CA LEU A 74 -13.53 14.83 -32.52
C LEU A 74 -13.01 13.38 -32.60
N GLY A 75 -13.55 12.45 -31.80
CA GLY A 75 -13.09 11.07 -31.72
C GLY A 75 -11.67 10.90 -31.15
N GLN A 76 -11.18 11.91 -30.42
CA GLN A 76 -9.87 11.88 -29.75
C GLN A 76 -9.95 11.28 -28.35
N TRP A 77 -11.15 11.28 -27.76
CA TRP A 77 -11.48 10.58 -26.53
C TRP A 77 -12.79 9.83 -26.72
N ASN A 78 -12.88 8.58 -26.28
CA ASN A 78 -14.10 7.77 -26.46
C ASN A 78 -14.66 7.40 -25.09
N VAL A 79 -15.99 7.30 -24.98
CA VAL A 79 -16.67 6.77 -23.79
C VAL A 79 -16.15 5.37 -23.44
N GLU A 80 -15.79 4.58 -24.45
CA GLU A 80 -15.14 3.28 -24.30
C GLU A 80 -13.84 3.35 -23.47
N THR A 81 -13.06 4.45 -23.58
CA THR A 81 -11.82 4.62 -22.81
C THR A 81 -12.11 4.83 -21.31
N ASP A 82 -13.19 5.56 -20.97
CA ASP A 82 -13.60 5.73 -19.57
C ASP A 82 -14.16 4.40 -19.00
N GLU A 83 -14.88 3.62 -19.80
CA GLU A 83 -15.32 2.26 -19.44
C GLU A 83 -14.13 1.30 -19.26
N GLU A 84 -13.12 1.36 -20.15
CA GLU A 84 -11.86 0.62 -20.02
C GLU A 84 -11.16 0.96 -18.70
N MET A 85 -11.09 2.24 -18.31
CA MET A 85 -10.47 2.66 -17.06
C MET A 85 -11.22 2.11 -15.84
N ALA A 86 -12.55 2.18 -15.83
CA ALA A 86 -13.36 1.60 -14.77
C ALA A 86 -13.21 0.07 -14.70
N GLY A 87 -13.11 -0.59 -15.86
CA GLY A 87 -12.79 -2.01 -15.98
C GLY A 87 -11.43 -2.36 -15.38
N LEU A 88 -10.39 -1.60 -15.71
CA LEU A 88 -9.04 -1.76 -15.17
C LEU A 88 -9.00 -1.60 -13.65
N GLU A 89 -9.72 -0.62 -13.09
CA GLU A 89 -9.80 -0.42 -11.65
C GLU A 89 -10.42 -1.64 -10.95
N LYS A 90 -11.52 -2.17 -11.50
CA LYS A 90 -12.18 -3.37 -11.00
C LYS A 90 -11.30 -4.61 -11.13
N ASP A 91 -10.55 -4.73 -12.23
CA ASP A 91 -9.62 -5.84 -12.46
C ASP A 91 -8.45 -5.78 -11.48
N ILE A 92 -7.86 -4.61 -11.24
CA ILE A 92 -6.81 -4.38 -10.23
C ILE A 92 -7.30 -4.85 -8.86
N HIS A 93 -8.51 -4.42 -8.45
CA HIS A 93 -9.11 -4.85 -7.19
C HIS A 93 -9.32 -6.37 -7.13
N THR A 94 -9.87 -6.96 -8.19
CA THR A 94 -10.16 -8.40 -8.27
C THR A 94 -8.89 -9.25 -8.21
N ILE A 95 -7.85 -8.83 -8.93
CA ILE A 95 -6.54 -9.50 -8.92
C ILE A 95 -5.93 -9.41 -7.53
N ARG A 96 -5.86 -8.21 -6.91
CA ARG A 96 -5.33 -8.02 -5.55
C ARG A 96 -6.03 -8.92 -4.55
N ARG A 97 -7.37 -8.98 -4.57
CA ARG A 97 -8.15 -9.88 -3.69
C ARG A 97 -7.78 -11.36 -3.87
N GLY A 98 -7.50 -11.79 -5.11
CA GLY A 98 -7.21 -13.18 -5.46
C GLY A 98 -5.77 -13.64 -5.14
N LEU A 99 -4.84 -12.73 -4.86
CA LEU A 99 -3.42 -13.09 -4.67
C LEU A 99 -3.19 -14.11 -3.55
N LEU A 100 -3.91 -14.00 -2.43
CA LEU A 100 -3.81 -14.94 -1.33
C LEU A 100 -4.25 -16.37 -1.69
N ASP A 101 -5.09 -16.57 -2.72
CA ASP A 101 -5.47 -17.91 -3.17
C ASP A 101 -4.31 -18.64 -3.86
N PHE A 102 -3.32 -17.87 -4.34
CA PHE A 102 -2.13 -18.40 -5.00
C PHE A 102 -0.93 -18.47 -4.06
N LEU A 103 -1.09 -18.26 -2.75
CA LEU A 103 0.00 -18.24 -1.77
C LEU A 103 0.92 -19.48 -1.85
N PHE A 104 0.33 -20.65 -2.14
CA PHE A 104 1.06 -21.93 -2.26
C PHE A 104 1.33 -22.38 -3.70
N ASN A 105 1.07 -21.51 -4.68
CA ASN A 105 1.38 -21.76 -6.08
C ASN A 105 2.16 -20.56 -6.63
N ARG A 106 3.48 -20.66 -6.55
CA ARG A 106 4.41 -19.60 -6.92
C ARG A 106 4.25 -19.19 -8.38
N THR A 107 4.11 -20.15 -9.29
CA THR A 107 3.94 -19.86 -10.71
C THR A 107 2.67 -19.05 -10.97
N LYS A 108 1.55 -19.43 -10.35
CA LYS A 108 0.29 -18.66 -10.46
C LYS A 108 0.37 -17.31 -9.77
N LEU A 109 1.04 -17.23 -8.61
CA LEU A 109 1.21 -15.99 -7.86
C LEU A 109 2.01 -14.96 -8.68
N GLU A 110 3.15 -15.37 -9.25
CA GLU A 110 3.98 -14.48 -10.09
C GLU A 110 3.26 -14.09 -11.38
N ALA A 111 2.49 -15.00 -11.99
CA ALA A 111 1.65 -14.67 -13.14
C ALA A 111 0.57 -13.63 -12.78
N ALA A 112 -0.09 -13.78 -11.64
CA ALA A 112 -1.08 -12.83 -11.14
C ALA A 112 -0.45 -11.46 -10.82
N ARG A 113 0.74 -11.42 -10.21
CA ARG A 113 1.51 -10.18 -10.00
C ARG A 113 1.89 -9.49 -11.29
N SER A 114 2.38 -10.25 -12.27
CA SER A 114 2.70 -9.71 -13.59
C SER A 114 1.47 -9.11 -14.27
N LEU A 115 0.31 -9.75 -14.14
CA LEU A 115 -0.95 -9.21 -14.63
C LEU A 115 -1.35 -7.93 -13.87
N LEU A 116 -1.26 -7.92 -12.54
CA LEU A 116 -1.54 -6.75 -11.70
C LEU A 116 -0.70 -5.54 -12.13
N ARG A 117 0.62 -5.70 -12.25
CA ARG A 117 1.52 -4.61 -12.66
C ARG A 117 1.22 -4.10 -14.07
N ARG A 118 0.80 -4.98 -14.99
CA ARG A 118 0.36 -4.57 -16.33
C ARG A 118 -0.93 -3.75 -16.29
N ALA A 119 -1.92 -4.17 -15.49
CA ALA A 119 -3.16 -3.45 -15.31
C ALA A 119 -2.93 -2.07 -14.65
N GLU A 120 -2.12 -2.00 -13.60
CA GLU A 120 -1.73 -0.75 -12.93
C GLU A 120 -1.02 0.22 -13.90
N LYS A 121 -0.06 -0.30 -14.68
CA LYS A 121 0.65 0.51 -15.68
C LYS A 121 -0.28 1.02 -16.78
N ALA A 122 -1.20 0.17 -17.27
CA ALA A 122 -2.20 0.57 -18.26
C ALA A 122 -3.12 1.67 -17.70
N PHE A 123 -3.62 1.50 -16.48
CA PHE A 123 -4.47 2.48 -15.81
C PHE A 123 -3.79 3.84 -15.66
N VAL A 124 -2.54 3.86 -15.15
CA VAL A 124 -1.75 5.11 -15.03
C VAL A 124 -1.49 5.73 -16.40
N SER A 125 -1.21 4.91 -17.43
CA SER A 125 -1.02 5.43 -18.79
C SER A 125 -2.26 6.11 -19.34
N ARG A 126 -3.46 5.58 -19.08
CA ARG A 126 -4.73 6.19 -19.50
C ARG A 126 -5.02 7.48 -18.74
N LEU A 127 -4.75 7.51 -17.44
CA LEU A 127 -4.85 8.74 -16.63
C LEU A 127 -3.93 9.84 -17.17
N ASN A 128 -2.67 9.51 -17.48
CA ASN A 128 -1.73 10.47 -18.04
C ASN A 128 -2.17 10.95 -19.42
N GLN A 129 -2.71 10.06 -20.26
CA GLN A 129 -3.28 10.44 -21.55
C GLN A 129 -4.43 11.43 -21.38
N LYS A 130 -5.37 11.15 -20.46
CA LYS A 130 -6.49 12.05 -20.15
C LYS A 130 -6.00 13.41 -19.66
N HIS A 131 -5.08 13.42 -18.71
CA HIS A 131 -4.50 14.64 -18.17
C HIS A 131 -3.82 15.49 -19.25
N ASN A 132 -3.02 14.87 -20.13
CA ASN A 132 -2.35 15.57 -21.23
C ASN A 132 -3.33 16.22 -22.20
N LEU A 133 -4.47 15.58 -22.47
CA LEU A 133 -5.50 16.14 -23.36
C LEU A 133 -6.23 17.34 -22.70
N LEU A 134 -6.27 17.38 -21.37
CA LEU A 134 -6.95 18.42 -20.61
C LEU A 134 -6.02 19.57 -20.18
N GLN A 135 -4.73 19.56 -20.55
CA GLN A 135 -3.75 20.56 -20.12
C GLN A 135 -4.10 22.02 -20.48
N ASN A 136 -4.95 22.23 -21.49
CA ASN A 136 -5.38 23.56 -21.92
C ASN A 136 -6.70 24.03 -21.27
N SER A 137 -7.16 23.35 -20.22
CA SER A 137 -8.35 23.74 -19.48
C SER A 137 -8.11 24.94 -18.56
N ALA A 138 -9.21 25.60 -18.20
CA ALA A 138 -9.19 26.60 -17.14
C ALA A 138 -8.67 26.01 -15.82
N GLU A 139 -9.03 24.77 -15.50
CA GLU A 139 -8.58 24.03 -14.32
C GLU A 139 -7.07 23.75 -14.33
N ALA A 140 -6.52 23.25 -15.44
CA ALA A 140 -5.10 22.97 -15.57
C ALA A 140 -4.26 24.25 -15.45
N THR A 141 -4.74 25.36 -16.05
CA THR A 141 -4.11 26.68 -15.90
C THR A 141 -4.12 27.14 -14.44
N ALA A 142 -5.26 27.00 -13.76
CA ALA A 142 -5.40 27.35 -12.35
C ALA A 142 -4.52 26.49 -11.44
N GLU A 143 -4.37 25.19 -11.74
CA GLU A 143 -3.50 24.26 -11.02
C GLU A 143 -2.03 24.69 -11.14
N VAL A 144 -1.57 25.04 -12.34
CA VAL A 144 -0.20 25.55 -12.54
C VAL A 144 0.03 26.82 -11.71
N CYS A 145 -0.91 27.76 -11.72
CA CYS A 145 -0.80 28.98 -10.90
C CYS A 145 -0.77 28.68 -9.40
N GLN A 146 -1.60 27.75 -8.92
CA GLN A 146 -1.61 27.28 -7.54
C GLN A 146 -0.25 26.68 -7.14
N GLN A 147 0.29 25.80 -7.97
CA GLN A 147 1.59 25.15 -7.74
C GLN A 147 2.72 26.19 -7.68
N ARG A 148 2.73 27.14 -8.63
CA ARG A 148 3.70 28.25 -8.65
C ARG A 148 3.63 29.11 -7.41
N TYR A 149 2.42 29.50 -6.99
CA TYR A 149 2.22 30.25 -5.76
C TYR A 149 2.79 29.50 -4.56
N LEU A 150 2.50 28.20 -4.44
CA LEU A 150 2.96 27.40 -3.31
C LEU A 150 4.49 27.32 -3.27
N VAL A 151 5.13 27.02 -4.41
CA VAL A 151 6.59 26.99 -4.53
C VAL A 151 7.21 28.33 -4.16
N GLY A 152 6.63 29.44 -4.62
CA GLY A 152 7.09 30.79 -4.26
C GLY A 152 7.06 31.07 -2.76
N ARG A 153 6.16 30.41 -2.00
CA ARG A 153 6.03 30.59 -0.54
C ARG A 153 6.89 29.66 0.31
N ILE A 154 7.22 28.47 -0.22
CA ILE A 154 7.92 27.42 0.55
C ILE A 154 9.40 27.27 0.21
N THR A 155 9.88 28.01 -0.78
CA THR A 155 11.28 27.94 -1.23
C THR A 155 12.16 28.88 -0.40
N GLU A 156 13.15 28.28 0.25
CA GLU A 156 14.09 28.92 1.17
C GLU A 156 15.52 28.70 0.68
N THR A 157 16.43 29.62 1.03
CA THR A 157 17.86 29.44 0.86
C THR A 157 18.39 28.38 1.84
N GLU A 158 19.65 27.96 1.69
CA GLU A 158 20.28 27.03 2.65
C GLU A 158 20.36 27.62 4.07
N ASP A 159 20.34 28.94 4.19
CA ASP A 159 20.31 29.67 5.47
C ASP A 159 18.90 29.72 6.10
N GLY A 160 17.87 29.23 5.41
CA GLY A 160 16.48 29.22 5.86
C GLY A 160 15.70 30.52 5.59
N GLU A 161 16.28 31.45 4.82
CA GLU A 161 15.61 32.69 4.45
C GLU A 161 14.73 32.49 3.21
N PRO A 162 13.53 33.10 3.13
CA PRO A 162 12.65 32.95 1.98
C PRO A 162 13.29 33.58 0.74
N VAL A 163 13.36 32.82 -0.36
CA VAL A 163 13.91 33.32 -1.63
C VAL A 163 13.10 34.50 -2.17
N TRP A 164 11.77 34.45 -1.97
CA TRP A 164 10.86 35.52 -2.32
C TRP A 164 10.09 36.01 -1.09
N PRO A 165 10.62 37.03 -0.38
CA PRO A 165 9.97 37.55 0.83
C PRO A 165 8.56 38.10 0.58
N THR A 166 8.32 38.61 -0.63
CA THR A 166 7.05 39.24 -1.04
C THR A 166 6.50 38.61 -2.31
N GLU A 167 5.18 38.67 -2.48
CA GLU A 167 4.51 38.21 -3.71
C GLU A 167 5.03 38.96 -4.94
N LYS A 168 5.23 40.27 -4.81
CA LYS A 168 5.84 41.09 -5.84
C LYS A 168 7.24 40.61 -6.25
N SER A 169 8.09 40.22 -5.29
CA SER A 169 9.42 39.68 -5.63
C SER A 169 9.38 38.36 -6.40
N PHE A 170 8.32 37.56 -6.21
CA PHE A 170 8.10 36.35 -6.99
C PHE A 170 7.59 36.66 -8.40
N GLU A 171 6.65 37.62 -8.53
CA GLU A 171 6.14 38.06 -9.83
C GLU A 171 7.21 38.75 -10.69
N ASP A 172 8.10 39.53 -10.06
CA ASP A 172 9.23 40.18 -10.72
C ASP A 172 10.34 39.18 -11.11
N CYS A 173 10.24 37.91 -10.70
CA CYS A 173 11.22 36.88 -11.04
C CYS A 173 11.06 36.42 -12.49
N ASN A 174 12.03 36.77 -13.34
CA ASN A 174 12.02 36.40 -14.76
C ASN A 174 12.46 34.95 -15.04
N ASP A 175 12.94 34.21 -14.03
CA ASP A 175 13.42 32.83 -14.20
C ASP A 175 12.28 31.80 -14.12
N ASN A 176 11.45 31.79 -15.16
CA ASN A 176 10.38 30.80 -15.30
C ASN A 176 10.90 29.36 -15.39
N ALA A 177 12.14 29.14 -15.88
CA ALA A 177 12.71 27.81 -16.02
C ALA A 177 13.06 27.23 -14.65
N MET A 178 13.64 28.04 -13.76
CA MET A 178 13.91 27.69 -12.38
C MET A 178 12.61 27.38 -11.62
N ILE A 179 11.60 28.25 -11.71
CA ILE A 179 10.29 28.03 -11.05
C ILE A 179 9.64 26.73 -11.53
N THR A 180 9.69 26.46 -12.84
CA THR A 180 9.16 25.22 -13.41
C THR A 180 9.89 23.99 -12.87
N GLN A 181 11.23 24.02 -12.80
CA GLN A 181 12.03 22.93 -12.22
C GLN A 181 11.70 22.70 -10.74
N LEU A 182 11.49 23.77 -9.96
CA LEU A 182 11.10 23.67 -8.56
C LEU A 182 9.70 23.04 -8.39
N CYS A 183 8.73 23.43 -9.23
CA CYS A 183 7.40 22.82 -9.25
C CYS A 183 7.48 21.32 -9.57
N GLU A 184 8.19 20.95 -10.66
CA GLU A 184 8.42 19.56 -11.06
C GLU A 184 9.05 18.75 -9.92
N LEU A 185 10.09 19.30 -9.28
CA LEU A 185 10.79 18.63 -8.20
C LEU A 185 9.86 18.42 -7.01
N PHE A 186 9.16 19.46 -6.56
CA PHE A 186 8.32 19.40 -5.37
C PHE A 186 7.09 18.50 -5.56
N PHE A 187 6.33 18.67 -6.65
CA PHE A 187 5.05 17.97 -6.83
C PHE A 187 5.21 16.58 -7.44
N HIS A 188 6.24 16.34 -8.24
CA HIS A 188 6.38 15.07 -8.97
C HIS A 188 7.54 14.20 -8.50
N ARG A 189 8.68 14.78 -8.09
CA ARG A 189 9.91 14.00 -7.79
C ARG A 189 10.22 13.83 -6.30
N SER A 190 9.69 14.70 -5.44
CA SER A 190 9.97 14.67 -3.98
C SER A 190 9.31 13.49 -3.26
N ARG A 191 8.29 12.89 -3.88
CA ARG A 191 7.50 11.81 -3.29
C ARG A 191 8.29 10.52 -3.23
N ILE A 192 8.39 9.96 -2.03
CA ILE A 192 8.98 8.63 -1.85
C ILE A 192 7.91 7.59 -2.21
N SER A 193 8.29 6.56 -2.96
CA SER A 193 7.32 5.52 -3.34
C SER A 193 6.75 4.81 -2.09
N VAL A 194 5.47 4.45 -2.16
CA VAL A 194 4.76 3.78 -1.06
C VAL A 194 5.47 2.49 -0.62
N SER A 195 6.03 1.71 -1.56
CA SER A 195 6.77 0.49 -1.23
C SER A 195 8.00 0.77 -0.36
N VAL A 196 8.73 1.85 -0.65
CA VAL A 196 9.88 2.29 0.14
C VAL A 196 9.44 2.79 1.52
N ILE A 197 8.36 3.59 1.59
CA ILE A 197 7.79 4.03 2.89
C ILE A 197 7.38 2.81 3.74
N ARG A 198 6.76 1.80 3.13
CA ARG A 198 6.36 0.57 3.81
C ARG A 198 7.55 -0.27 4.28
N GLU A 199 8.63 -0.34 3.49
CA GLU A 199 9.88 -0.96 3.90
C GLU A 199 10.47 -0.26 5.13
N VAL A 200 10.54 1.08 5.13
CA VAL A 200 11.00 1.87 6.28
C VAL A 200 10.09 1.65 7.49
N ALA A 201 8.76 1.70 7.32
CA ALA A 201 7.79 1.53 8.39
C ALA A 201 7.96 0.18 9.13
N ARG A 202 8.39 -0.88 8.43
CA ARG A 202 8.66 -2.21 9.02
C ARG A 202 10.07 -2.36 9.59
N SER A 203 10.98 -1.45 9.27
CA SER A 203 12.38 -1.53 9.67
C SER A 203 12.53 -1.45 11.19
N VAL A 204 13.51 -2.16 11.74
CA VAL A 204 13.76 -2.18 13.20
C VAL A 204 14.17 -0.79 13.69
N GLN A 205 14.94 -0.07 12.87
CA GLN A 205 15.42 1.29 13.13
C GLN A 205 14.23 2.23 13.34
N TRP A 206 13.31 2.29 12.37
CA TRP A 206 12.12 3.14 12.47
C TRP A 206 11.18 2.70 13.59
N ARG A 207 10.96 1.39 13.76
CA ARG A 207 10.06 0.89 14.81
C ARG A 207 10.50 1.33 16.21
N ALA A 208 11.81 1.42 16.47
CA ALA A 208 12.31 1.96 17.74
C ALA A 208 11.90 3.43 17.92
N TYR A 209 12.09 4.28 16.89
CA TYR A 209 11.64 5.67 16.91
C TYR A 209 10.13 5.78 17.11
N TRP A 210 9.34 5.01 16.36
CA TRP A 210 7.88 5.00 16.42
C TRP A 210 7.34 4.63 17.81
N GLU A 211 7.89 3.59 18.46
CA GLU A 211 7.48 3.20 19.81
C GLU A 211 7.78 4.29 20.85
N VAL A 212 8.95 4.95 20.76
CA VAL A 212 9.29 6.07 21.64
C VAL A 212 8.38 7.27 21.40
N ALA A 213 8.15 7.61 20.13
CA ALA A 213 7.28 8.72 19.73
C ALA A 213 5.82 8.52 20.20
N LYS A 214 5.30 7.29 20.24
CA LYS A 214 3.98 7.00 20.82
C LYS A 214 3.90 7.31 22.31
N ALA A 215 5.01 7.13 23.04
CA ALA A 215 5.07 7.42 24.47
C ALA A 215 5.25 8.92 24.75
N THR A 216 5.99 9.64 23.90
CA THR A 216 6.25 11.08 24.07
C THR A 216 5.22 11.97 23.37
N ASN A 217 4.44 11.43 22.44
CA ASN A 217 3.55 12.15 21.54
C ASN A 217 4.27 13.16 20.62
N GLU A 218 5.56 12.91 20.35
CA GLU A 218 6.44 13.75 19.54
C GLU A 218 7.12 12.88 18.47
N LEU A 219 6.53 12.84 17.26
CA LEU A 219 7.07 12.04 16.15
C LEU A 219 7.92 12.87 15.19
N PHE A 220 7.40 14.02 14.79
CA PHE A 220 8.04 14.98 13.89
C PHE A 220 7.82 16.38 14.44
N ASP A 221 8.63 17.32 13.96
CA ASP A 221 8.54 18.71 14.39
C ASP A 221 7.22 19.36 13.94
N GLY A 222 6.59 20.07 14.87
CA GLY A 222 5.36 20.82 14.63
C GLY A 222 4.08 19.96 14.58
N PRO A 223 2.92 20.61 14.41
CA PRO A 223 1.63 19.92 14.36
C PRO A 223 1.50 19.05 13.11
N VAL A 224 0.67 18.00 13.19
CA VAL A 224 0.38 17.08 12.06
C VAL A 224 -0.05 17.83 10.78
N ALA A 225 -0.71 18.98 10.93
CA ALA A 225 -1.17 19.80 9.83
C ALA A 225 -0.02 20.45 9.01
N SER A 226 1.19 20.56 9.58
CA SER A 226 2.39 21.06 8.89
C SER A 226 3.33 19.95 8.43
N TRP A 227 2.99 18.67 8.65
CA TRP A 227 3.83 17.57 8.21
C TRP A 227 3.83 17.44 6.68
N SER A 228 5.01 17.10 6.13
CA SER A 228 5.17 16.70 4.74
C SER A 228 4.30 15.50 4.40
N LEU A 229 4.06 15.27 3.09
CA LEU A 229 3.36 14.07 2.63
C LEU A 229 4.07 12.78 3.09
N ASN A 230 5.39 12.71 2.93
CA ASN A 230 6.18 11.53 3.29
C ASN A 230 6.12 11.24 4.80
N GLN A 231 6.13 12.26 5.66
CA GLN A 231 5.96 12.12 7.12
C GLN A 231 4.58 11.52 7.45
N ARG A 232 3.51 12.07 6.85
CA ARG A 232 2.14 11.56 7.06
C ARG A 232 1.99 10.13 6.55
N GLU A 233 2.52 9.81 5.37
CA GLU A 233 2.50 8.45 4.82
C GLU A 233 3.26 7.47 5.73
N LEU A 234 4.43 7.86 6.25
CA LEU A 234 5.20 7.02 7.17
C LEU A 234 4.45 6.77 8.48
N ALA A 235 3.86 7.80 9.09
CA ALA A 235 3.04 7.66 10.29
C ALA A 235 1.79 6.79 10.06
N TYR A 236 1.13 6.99 8.92
CA TYR A 236 -0.03 6.20 8.50
C TYR A 236 0.32 4.71 8.38
N TRP A 237 1.36 4.38 7.61
CA TRP A 237 1.79 2.99 7.44
C TRP A 237 2.28 2.36 8.76
N SER A 238 2.93 3.14 9.63
CA SER A 238 3.34 2.67 10.96
C SER A 238 2.14 2.25 11.81
N THR A 239 1.07 3.05 11.77
CA THR A 239 -0.20 2.75 12.46
C THR A 239 -0.87 1.50 11.89
N ILE A 240 -0.81 1.32 10.56
CA ILE A 240 -1.30 0.10 9.90
C ILE A 240 -0.53 -1.13 10.38
N TYR A 241 0.81 -1.09 10.43
CA TYR A 241 1.61 -2.23 10.88
C TYR A 241 1.37 -2.57 12.35
N ASP A 242 1.22 -1.58 13.21
CA ASP A 242 0.80 -1.80 14.60
C ASP A 242 -0.56 -2.52 14.66
N SER A 243 -1.52 -2.07 13.86
CA SER A 243 -2.84 -2.68 13.78
C SER A 243 -2.77 -4.14 13.29
N VAL A 244 -1.93 -4.42 12.29
CA VAL A 244 -1.68 -5.80 11.81
C VAL A 244 -1.02 -6.66 12.89
N HIS A 245 -0.07 -6.11 13.65
CA HIS A 245 0.60 -6.82 14.72
C HIS A 245 -0.30 -7.10 15.93
N GLY A 246 -1.27 -6.22 16.20
CA GLY A 246 -2.29 -6.37 17.24
C GLY A 246 -3.55 -7.13 16.82
N ALA A 247 -3.70 -7.48 15.54
CA ALA A 247 -4.90 -8.17 15.04
C ALA A 247 -5.08 -9.56 15.65
N PHE A 248 -6.32 -9.93 16.00
CA PHE A 248 -6.66 -11.26 16.52
C PHE A 248 -6.32 -12.37 15.51
N GLU A 249 -6.63 -12.16 14.23
CA GLU A 249 -6.26 -13.05 13.12
C GLU A 249 -5.00 -12.54 12.40
N ARG A 250 -3.92 -12.35 13.16
CA ARG A 250 -2.66 -11.83 12.62
C ARG A 250 -2.16 -12.68 11.44
N PRO A 251 -1.84 -12.08 10.29
CA PRO A 251 -1.29 -12.81 9.15
C PRO A 251 0.14 -13.30 9.44
N ALA A 252 0.57 -14.32 8.70
CA ALA A 252 1.91 -14.87 8.82
C ALA A 252 2.99 -13.84 8.46
N LYS A 253 4.21 -13.98 9.00
CA LYS A 253 5.29 -12.99 8.85
C LYS A 253 5.69 -12.77 7.39
N ASP A 254 5.65 -13.81 6.58
CA ASP A 254 5.89 -13.77 5.14
C ASP A 254 4.83 -12.97 4.38
N ILE A 255 3.56 -13.01 4.82
CA ILE A 255 2.50 -12.14 4.29
C ILE A 255 2.73 -10.68 4.70
N ILE A 256 3.11 -10.42 5.96
CA ILE A 256 3.36 -9.05 6.46
C ILE A 256 4.52 -8.37 5.72
N ALA A 257 5.54 -9.15 5.35
CA ALA A 257 6.71 -8.67 4.63
C ALA A 257 6.43 -8.38 3.14
N ASP A 258 5.32 -8.87 2.60
CA ASP A 258 4.98 -8.81 1.19
C ASP A 258 3.79 -7.87 0.95
N ASP A 259 4.06 -6.72 0.32
CA ASP A 259 3.08 -5.64 0.20
C ASP A 259 1.79 -6.10 -0.49
N ASP A 260 1.90 -6.83 -1.59
CA ASP A 260 0.74 -7.28 -2.37
C ASP A 260 -0.11 -8.31 -1.60
N LEU A 261 0.54 -9.22 -0.87
CA LEU A 261 -0.17 -10.23 -0.08
C LEU A 261 -0.83 -9.61 1.16
N LEU A 262 -0.19 -8.62 1.77
CA LEU A 262 -0.78 -7.88 2.89
C LEU A 262 -1.98 -7.05 2.43
N ASP A 263 -1.91 -6.42 1.26
CA ASP A 263 -3.03 -5.67 0.68
C ASP A 263 -4.21 -6.61 0.36
N SER A 264 -3.92 -7.79 -0.20
CA SER A 264 -4.90 -8.86 -0.39
C SER A 264 -5.57 -9.29 0.93
N TRP A 265 -4.79 -9.35 2.01
CA TRP A 265 -5.31 -9.67 3.34
C TRP A 265 -6.24 -8.58 3.86
N PHE A 266 -5.90 -7.29 3.71
CA PHE A 266 -6.78 -6.18 4.11
C PHE A 266 -8.13 -6.24 3.39
N ILE A 267 -8.14 -6.47 2.07
CA ILE A 267 -9.37 -6.59 1.29
C ILE A 267 -10.26 -7.70 1.85
N ARG A 268 -9.70 -8.90 2.10
CA ARG A 268 -10.46 -10.02 2.67
C ARG A 268 -11.00 -9.75 4.07
N GLN A 269 -10.24 -9.04 4.90
CA GLN A 269 -10.72 -8.68 6.24
C GLN A 269 -11.87 -7.68 6.17
N GLY A 270 -11.81 -6.69 5.27
CA GLY A 270 -12.90 -5.76 5.01
C GLY A 270 -14.19 -6.48 4.58
N GLU A 271 -14.10 -7.34 3.56
CA GLU A 271 -15.22 -8.15 3.07
C GLU A 271 -15.81 -9.06 4.16
N LYS A 272 -14.96 -9.63 5.02
CA LYS A 272 -15.39 -10.47 6.15
C LYS A 272 -16.15 -9.67 7.19
N ILE A 273 -15.77 -8.42 7.45
CA ILE A 273 -16.49 -7.53 8.36
C ILE A 273 -17.83 -7.17 7.72
N GLU A 274 -17.86 -6.68 6.49
CA GLU A 274 -19.09 -6.31 5.77
C GLU A 274 -20.07 -7.48 5.65
N GLY A 275 -19.57 -8.67 5.30
CA GLY A 275 -20.36 -9.90 5.22
C GLY A 275 -20.91 -10.34 6.58
N LYS A 276 -20.21 -10.08 7.69
CA LYS A 276 -20.72 -10.30 9.06
C LYS A 276 -21.74 -9.25 9.50
N THR A 277 -21.65 -8.03 8.96
CA THR A 277 -22.63 -6.95 9.22
C THR A 277 -23.94 -7.22 8.47
N GLN A 278 -23.87 -7.84 7.28
CA GLN A 278 -25.05 -8.20 6.47
C GLN A 278 -25.66 -9.56 6.83
N ALA A 279 -24.85 -10.53 7.26
CA ALA A 279 -25.31 -11.82 7.76
C ALA A 279 -25.01 -11.89 9.26
N GLY A 280 -26.03 -11.63 10.09
CA GLY A 280 -25.94 -11.64 11.55
C GLY A 280 -25.05 -12.76 12.08
N MET A 281 -24.16 -12.41 13.01
CA MET A 281 -23.09 -13.22 13.60
C MET A 281 -23.46 -14.69 13.85
N ALA A 282 -23.32 -15.54 12.84
CA ALA A 282 -23.20 -16.97 13.01
C ALA A 282 -21.74 -17.32 12.68
N PRO A 283 -20.90 -17.68 13.68
CA PRO A 283 -19.61 -18.25 13.36
C PRO A 283 -19.87 -19.52 12.55
N LYS A 284 -19.38 -19.56 11.31
CA LYS A 284 -19.19 -20.82 10.60
C LYS A 284 -18.22 -21.63 11.44
N SER A 285 -18.77 -22.43 12.33
CA SER A 285 -18.03 -23.44 13.06
C SER A 285 -17.26 -24.27 12.03
N LEU A 286 -15.95 -24.37 12.22
CA LEU A 286 -15.16 -25.44 11.66
C LEU A 286 -15.95 -26.72 11.92
N LYS A 287 -16.37 -27.43 10.86
CA LYS A 287 -17.10 -28.68 11.02
C LYS A 287 -16.29 -29.59 11.94
N PRO A 288 -16.78 -29.95 13.14
CA PRO A 288 -16.04 -30.80 14.05
C PRO A 288 -15.80 -32.15 13.35
N GLY A 289 -14.54 -32.60 13.30
CA GLY A 289 -14.17 -33.91 12.75
C GLY A 289 -13.29 -33.92 11.49
N ARG A 290 -12.74 -32.78 11.02
CA ARG A 290 -11.68 -32.79 10.00
C ARG A 290 -10.30 -32.77 10.68
N ASN A 291 -9.63 -33.93 10.69
CA ASN A 291 -8.25 -34.06 11.19
C ASN A 291 -7.19 -33.66 10.16
N GLU A 292 -7.56 -33.59 8.87
CA GLU A 292 -6.64 -33.27 7.77
C GLU A 292 -7.28 -32.23 6.83
N GLU A 293 -6.48 -31.25 6.42
CA GLU A 293 -6.84 -30.23 5.44
C GLU A 293 -5.85 -30.27 4.26
N PHE A 294 -6.38 -30.42 3.04
CA PHE A 294 -5.57 -30.53 1.84
C PHE A 294 -5.54 -29.19 1.10
N ILE A 295 -4.32 -28.69 0.88
CA ILE A 295 -4.08 -27.46 0.13
C ILE A 295 -3.41 -27.82 -1.19
N MET A 296 -4.00 -27.41 -2.31
CA MET A 296 -3.41 -27.58 -3.62
C MET A 296 -2.23 -26.62 -3.77
N ALA A 297 -1.03 -27.16 -3.96
CA ALA A 297 0.21 -26.41 -4.02
C ALA A 297 1.12 -26.93 -5.14
N ASP A 298 2.05 -26.09 -5.60
CA ASP A 298 3.17 -26.58 -6.41
C ASP A 298 4.21 -27.31 -5.53
N ARG A 299 5.31 -27.78 -6.13
CA ARG A 299 6.32 -28.55 -5.39
C ARG A 299 6.95 -27.77 -4.22
N GLU A 300 7.18 -26.47 -4.39
CA GLU A 300 7.74 -25.61 -3.33
C GLU A 300 6.69 -25.29 -2.27
N GLY A 301 5.47 -24.96 -2.68
CA GLY A 301 4.33 -24.68 -1.81
C GLY A 301 3.93 -25.89 -0.99
N ALA A 302 4.01 -27.10 -1.54
CA ALA A 302 3.76 -28.34 -0.80
C ALA A 302 4.74 -28.51 0.36
N GLN A 303 6.01 -28.16 0.16
CA GLN A 303 7.00 -28.16 1.25
C GLN A 303 6.68 -27.09 2.30
N ARG A 304 6.19 -25.91 1.90
CA ARG A 304 5.75 -24.87 2.84
C ARG A 304 4.56 -25.34 3.66
N VAL A 305 3.51 -25.89 3.03
CA VAL A 305 2.35 -26.48 3.71
C VAL A 305 2.79 -27.58 4.68
N TYR A 306 3.70 -28.46 4.26
CA TYR A 306 4.25 -29.49 5.14
C TYR A 306 4.98 -28.88 6.36
N ASN A 307 5.76 -27.81 6.15
CA ASN A 307 6.50 -27.13 7.21
C ASN A 307 5.62 -26.34 8.19
N MET A 308 4.39 -25.94 7.79
CA MET A 308 3.42 -25.30 8.69
C MET A 308 2.92 -26.25 9.80
N ASN A 309 3.03 -27.56 9.59
CA ASN A 309 2.69 -28.55 10.60
C ASN A 309 3.72 -28.57 11.74
N ASN A 310 3.26 -28.85 12.96
CA ASN A 310 4.14 -29.03 14.11
C ASN A 310 5.06 -30.27 13.93
N PRO A 311 6.17 -30.37 14.69
CA PRO A 311 7.12 -31.49 14.55
C PRO A 311 6.49 -32.88 14.69
N ALA A 312 5.50 -33.05 15.57
CA ALA A 312 4.83 -34.33 15.81
C ALA A 312 3.97 -34.75 14.61
N THR A 313 3.15 -33.84 14.07
CA THR A 313 2.34 -34.07 12.87
C THR A 313 3.23 -34.37 11.67
N ARG A 314 4.36 -33.68 11.51
CA ARG A 314 5.34 -33.99 10.45
C ARG A 314 5.93 -35.40 10.59
N ALA A 315 6.25 -35.83 11.81
CA ALA A 315 6.74 -37.18 12.05
C ALA A 315 5.68 -38.24 11.71
N GLN A 316 4.41 -38.00 12.06
CA GLN A 316 3.28 -38.87 11.70
C GLN A 316 3.09 -38.94 10.18
N LEU A 317 3.07 -37.81 9.48
CA LEU A 317 2.96 -37.76 8.01
C LEU A 317 4.13 -38.48 7.33
N LYS A 318 5.35 -38.33 7.84
CA LYS A 318 6.53 -39.05 7.33
C LYS A 318 6.42 -40.57 7.54
N ALA A 319 5.87 -41.01 8.66
CA ALA A 319 5.59 -42.42 8.92
C ALA A 319 4.51 -42.97 7.97
N LYS A 320 3.42 -42.22 7.75
CA LYS A 320 2.38 -42.54 6.75
C LYS A 320 2.98 -42.70 5.36
N GLN A 321 3.73 -41.70 4.90
CA GLN A 321 4.37 -41.70 3.58
C GLN A 321 5.34 -42.88 3.39
N LYS A 322 6.11 -43.24 4.43
CA LYS A 322 7.02 -44.40 4.38
C LYS A 322 6.29 -45.72 4.19
N ILE A 323 5.13 -45.88 4.83
CA ILE A 323 4.32 -47.10 4.72
C ILE A 323 3.63 -47.19 3.36
N ILE A 324 3.09 -46.06 2.87
CA ILE A 324 2.50 -45.97 1.54
C ILE A 324 3.57 -46.27 0.47
N ALA A 325 4.77 -45.69 0.59
CA ALA A 325 5.86 -45.94 -0.35
C ALA A 325 6.27 -47.43 -0.40
N ASN A 326 6.22 -48.14 0.74
CA ASN A 326 6.60 -49.54 0.82
C ASN A 326 5.51 -50.52 0.35
N LYS A 327 4.23 -50.19 0.56
CA LYS A 327 3.09 -51.09 0.31
C LYS A 327 2.24 -50.71 -0.91
N GLY A 328 2.45 -49.53 -1.49
CA GLY A 328 1.67 -48.98 -2.59
C GLY A 328 0.29 -48.50 -2.15
N VAL A 329 -0.61 -49.44 -1.84
CA VAL A 329 -1.99 -49.16 -1.39
C VAL A 329 -2.17 -49.70 0.03
N VAL A 330 -2.60 -48.84 0.94
CA VAL A 330 -2.79 -49.17 2.36
C VAL A 330 -4.16 -48.66 2.79
N ARG A 331 -4.92 -49.49 3.52
CA ARG A 331 -6.21 -49.05 4.09
C ARG A 331 -5.93 -48.18 5.31
N GLU A 332 -6.75 -47.15 5.54
CA GLU A 332 -6.56 -46.22 6.66
C GLU A 332 -6.44 -46.93 8.02
N GLN A 333 -7.25 -47.97 8.26
CA GLN A 333 -7.20 -48.79 9.48
C GLN A 333 -5.83 -49.47 9.75
N ASP A 334 -5.01 -49.65 8.70
CA ASP A 334 -3.70 -50.28 8.77
C ASP A 334 -2.58 -49.24 8.96
N MET A 335 -2.93 -47.95 9.04
CA MET A 335 -2.00 -46.86 9.28
C MET A 335 -1.65 -46.77 10.79
N PRO A 336 -0.39 -46.51 11.17
CA PRO A 336 0.05 -46.57 12.56
C PRO A 336 -0.66 -45.58 13.49
N ASP A 337 -1.01 -44.41 12.97
CA ASP A 337 -1.73 -43.37 13.70
C ASP A 337 -3.19 -43.75 13.90
N SER A 338 -3.88 -44.28 12.88
CA SER A 338 -5.25 -44.79 13.02
C SER A 338 -5.31 -45.98 13.99
N GLN A 339 -4.29 -46.84 13.99
CA GLN A 339 -4.15 -47.90 15.02
C GLN A 339 -3.88 -47.34 16.42
N GLY A 340 -3.09 -46.26 16.52
CA GLY A 340 -2.85 -45.54 17.76
C GLY A 340 -4.11 -44.91 18.32
N GLU A 341 -4.89 -44.22 17.48
CA GLU A 341 -6.18 -43.62 17.84
C GLU A 341 -7.19 -44.69 18.25
N MET A 342 -7.31 -45.79 17.50
CA MET A 342 -8.18 -46.91 17.86
C MET A 342 -7.82 -47.49 19.23
N ARG A 343 -6.53 -47.64 19.54
CA ARG A 343 -6.06 -48.09 20.86
C ARG A 343 -6.37 -47.08 21.96
N GLN A 344 -6.17 -45.79 21.71
CA GLN A 344 -6.49 -44.74 22.68
C GLN A 344 -7.99 -44.67 22.97
N GLN A 345 -8.83 -44.71 21.94
CA GLN A 345 -10.29 -44.74 22.09
C GLN A 345 -10.75 -45.98 22.85
N LEU A 346 -10.14 -47.15 22.59
CA LEU A 346 -10.42 -48.38 23.32
C LEU A 346 -10.08 -48.24 24.82
N MET A 347 -8.91 -47.68 25.14
CA MET A 347 -8.50 -47.43 26.52
C MET A 347 -9.38 -46.38 27.23
N GLU A 348 -9.79 -45.32 26.52
CA GLU A 348 -10.72 -44.32 27.07
C GLU A 348 -12.10 -44.91 27.37
N ARG A 349 -12.62 -45.78 26.49
CA ARG A 349 -13.87 -46.51 26.73
C ARG A 349 -13.74 -47.43 27.94
N GLN A 350 -12.62 -48.14 28.09
CA GLN A 350 -12.36 -48.96 29.28
C GLN A 350 -12.27 -48.11 30.55
N ARG A 351 -11.59 -46.95 30.52
CA ARG A 351 -11.51 -46.03 31.66
C ARG A 351 -12.88 -45.45 32.04
N LYS A 352 -13.71 -45.09 31.06
CA LYS A 352 -15.09 -44.65 31.31
C LYS A 352 -15.92 -45.76 31.92
N HIS A 353 -15.83 -46.97 31.37
CA HIS A 353 -16.52 -48.14 31.89
C HIS A 353 -16.13 -48.47 33.35
N VAL A 354 -14.84 -48.41 33.69
CA VAL A 354 -14.37 -48.59 35.08
C VAL A 354 -14.88 -47.50 36.01
N LYS A 355 -14.91 -46.23 35.56
CA LYS A 355 -15.48 -45.12 36.35
C LYS A 355 -16.99 -45.26 36.56
N ASP A 356 -17.72 -45.77 35.58
CA ASP A 356 -19.17 -45.99 35.67
C ASP A 356 -19.50 -47.18 36.58
N ILE A 357 -18.66 -48.22 36.60
CA ILE A 357 -18.75 -49.33 37.56
C ILE A 357 -18.45 -48.85 38.99
N SER A 358 -17.48 -47.95 39.17
CA SER A 358 -17.09 -47.44 40.49
C SER A 358 -18.03 -46.36 41.06
N ARG A 359 -19.03 -45.91 40.28
CA ARG A 359 -20.07 -44.94 40.69
C ARG A 359 -21.43 -45.59 40.99
N LYS A 360 -21.58 -46.88 40.69
CA LYS A 360 -22.68 -47.72 41.16
C LYS A 360 -22.23 -48.45 42.42
#